data_AF-A0A914P9D0-F1
#
_entry.id   AF-A0A914P9D0-F1
#
_cell.length_a   1.000
_cell.length_b   1.000
_cell.length_c   1.000
_cell.angle_alpha   90.00
_cell.angle_beta   90.00
_cell.angle_gamma   90.00
#
_symmetry.space_group_name_H-M   'P 1'
#
loop_
_entity.id
_entity.type
_entity.pdbx_description
1 polymer ?
#
loop_
_entity_poly.entity_id
_entity_poly.type
_entity_poly.pdbx_seq_one_letter_code
_entity_poly.pdbx_strand_id
1 'polypeptide(L)'
;MADHPLTVLVVFTVSYWICMSWMFTQCERYNGRFTADHYYLNSLWFVTVSFLSVGYGDIVPSTYCGRMLAITTGIVGAGVSSALIAVISRKLELSRAEKHVNNFMADSKLTNQRKNAAASVLQQTWFIHKYQRSANKGDDLRLRHHQRKFLNAINDFRRIKWDQRKLQERGNSLLDVGKVGKNF
;
A
#
# COMPACT_ATOMS: atom_id res chain seq x y z
N MET A 1 17.37 -21.75 -4.00
CA MET A 1 18.33 -20.71 -3.53
C MET A 1 17.72 -19.30 -3.40
N ALA A 2 16.42 -19.07 -3.65
CA ALA A 2 15.80 -17.78 -3.30
C ALA A 2 14.37 -17.94 -2.79
N ASP A 3 14.15 -18.87 -1.85
CA ASP A 3 12.86 -19.05 -1.20
C ASP A 3 12.52 -17.87 -0.26
N HIS A 4 13.54 -17.10 0.15
CA HIS A 4 13.40 -15.93 1.02
C HIS A 4 14.30 -14.74 0.60
N PRO A 5 13.90 -13.93 -0.40
CA PRO A 5 14.71 -12.81 -0.90
C PRO A 5 15.00 -11.74 0.16
N LEU A 6 14.07 -11.53 1.10
CA LEU A 6 14.28 -10.62 2.24
C LEU A 6 15.37 -11.13 3.19
N THR A 7 15.41 -12.44 3.47
CA THR A 7 16.43 -13.02 4.34
C THR A 7 17.83 -12.85 3.74
N VAL A 8 17.97 -13.03 2.43
CA VAL A 8 19.25 -12.80 1.73
C VAL A 8 19.69 -11.34 1.84
N LEU A 9 18.77 -10.39 1.65
CA LEU A 9 19.05 -8.97 1.81
C LEU A 9 19.47 -8.64 3.24
N VAL A 10 18.76 -9.16 4.25
CA VAL A 10 19.08 -8.92 5.68
C VAL A 10 20.46 -9.47 6.04
N VAL A 11 20.77 -10.70 5.62
CA VAL A 11 22.10 -11.31 5.85
C VAL A 11 23.19 -10.50 5.17
N PHE A 12 22.98 -10.09 3.92
CA PHE A 12 23.91 -9.22 3.20
C PHE A 12 24.13 -7.89 3.94
N THR A 13 23.08 -7.20 4.38
CA THR A 13 23.21 -5.92 5.09
C THR A 13 23.94 -6.05 6.43
N VAL A 14 23.64 -7.09 7.21
CA VAL A 14 24.30 -7.30 8.52
C VAL A 14 25.78 -7.65 8.32
N SER A 15 26.09 -8.52 7.35
CA SER A 15 27.49 -8.84 7.03
C SER A 15 28.26 -7.62 6.54
N TYR A 16 27.64 -6.78 5.70
CA TYR A 16 28.21 -5.53 5.23
C TYR A 16 28.48 -4.54 6.38
N TRP A 17 27.55 -4.41 7.34
CA TRP A 17 27.74 -3.55 8.51
C TRP A 17 28.91 -4.00 9.38
N ILE A 18 29.06 -5.30 9.61
CA ILE A 18 30.18 -5.86 10.38
C ILE A 18 31.51 -5.59 9.65
N CYS A 19 31.58 -5.88 8.35
CA CYS A 19 32.78 -5.64 7.53
C CYS A 19 33.16 -4.15 7.49
N MET A 20 32.20 -3.27 7.20
CA MET A 20 32.46 -1.82 7.12
C MET A 20 32.76 -1.21 8.47
N SER A 21 32.14 -1.69 9.57
CA SER A 21 32.51 -1.28 10.93
C SER A 21 33.97 -1.64 11.22
N TRP A 22 34.38 -2.87 10.91
CA TRP A 22 35.77 -3.28 11.05
C TRP A 22 36.73 -2.42 10.20
N MET A 23 36.41 -2.15 8.93
CA MET A 23 37.25 -1.29 8.09
C MET A 23 37.33 0.15 8.62
N PHE A 24 36.20 0.70 9.08
CA PHE A 24 36.13 2.04 9.66
C PHE A 24 36.99 2.12 10.93
N THR A 25 36.94 1.09 11.79
CA THR A 25 37.82 1.02 12.95
C THR A 25 39.29 1.04 12.55
N GLN A 26 39.73 0.26 11.56
CA GLN A 26 41.15 0.29 11.17
C GLN A 26 41.60 1.65 10.61
N CYS A 27 40.73 2.35 9.88
CA CYS A 27 41.07 3.64 9.28
C CYS A 27 41.16 4.78 10.31
N GLU A 28 40.33 4.78 11.35
CA GLU A 28 40.36 5.82 12.37
C GLU A 28 41.24 5.44 13.60
N ARG A 29 41.77 4.21 13.66
CA ARG A 29 42.56 3.67 14.81
C ARG A 29 43.82 4.48 15.10
N TYR A 30 44.37 5.12 14.08
CA TYR A 30 45.57 5.96 14.17
C TYR A 30 45.37 7.23 15.00
N ASN A 31 44.14 7.63 15.32
CA ASN A 31 43.87 8.92 15.96
C ASN A 31 43.83 8.90 17.51
N GLY A 32 44.14 7.76 18.15
CA GLY A 32 44.61 7.65 19.54
C GLY A 32 43.74 8.20 20.70
N ARG A 33 42.51 8.67 20.46
CA ARG A 33 41.73 9.43 21.47
C ARG A 33 40.70 8.64 22.29
N PHE A 34 40.44 7.36 22.02
CA PHE A 34 39.37 6.60 22.69
C PHE A 34 39.78 5.18 23.11
N THR A 35 39.19 4.69 24.21
CA THR A 35 39.35 3.33 24.75
C THR A 35 38.75 2.26 23.81
N ALA A 36 39.35 1.06 23.80
CA ALA A 36 39.15 0.05 22.75
C ALA A 36 37.70 -0.46 22.58
N ASP A 37 36.92 -0.55 23.66
CA ASP A 37 35.58 -1.17 23.62
C ASP A 37 34.50 -0.24 23.05
N HIS A 38 34.61 1.07 23.28
CA HIS A 38 33.66 2.05 22.72
C HIS A 38 33.84 2.23 21.21
N TYR A 39 34.98 1.81 20.67
CA TYR A 39 35.37 2.12 19.32
C TYR A 39 34.60 1.31 18.27
N TYR A 40 34.38 0.01 18.53
CA TYR A 40 33.65 -0.87 17.62
C TYR A 40 32.13 -0.56 17.59
N LEU A 41 31.53 -0.30 18.74
CA LEU A 41 30.11 0.08 18.83
C LEU A 41 29.83 1.44 18.18
N ASN A 42 30.72 2.42 18.38
CA ASN A 42 30.61 3.72 17.73
C ASN A 42 30.79 3.62 16.21
N SER A 43 31.70 2.75 15.74
CA SER A 43 31.90 2.51 14.30
C SER A 43 30.71 1.80 13.67
N LEU A 44 30.13 0.82 14.36
CA LEU A 44 28.93 0.13 13.91
C LEU A 44 27.75 1.11 13.84
N TRP A 45 27.56 1.94 14.86
CA TRP A 45 26.56 2.99 14.88
C TRP A 45 26.74 3.99 13.72
N PHE A 46 27.97 4.45 13.47
CA PHE A 46 28.25 5.34 12.36
C PHE A 46 27.90 4.70 11.00
N VAL A 47 28.28 3.44 10.80
CA VAL A 47 27.99 2.71 9.56
C VAL A 47 26.49 2.50 9.36
N THR A 48 25.73 2.14 10.42
CA THR A 48 24.28 1.95 10.30
C THR A 48 23.56 3.25 9.99
N VAL A 49 23.87 4.34 10.68
CA VAL A 49 23.28 5.67 10.49
C VAL A 49 23.61 6.24 9.11
N SER A 50 24.83 6.00 8.62
CA SER A 50 25.25 6.40 7.28
C SER A 50 24.57 5.57 6.19
N PHE A 51 24.43 4.26 6.40
CA PHE A 51 23.77 3.35 5.47
C PHE A 51 22.28 3.62 5.33
N LEU A 52 21.61 3.97 6.44
CA LEU A 52 20.22 4.42 6.45
C LEU A 52 20.04 5.86 5.91
N SER A 53 21.13 6.55 5.56
CA SER A 53 21.11 7.95 5.13
C SER A 53 20.49 8.91 6.16
N VAL A 54 20.61 8.61 7.46
CA VAL A 54 20.10 9.46 8.55
C VAL A 54 21.11 10.55 8.89
N GLY A 55 22.37 10.17 9.13
CA GLY A 55 23.49 11.11 9.30
C GLY A 55 23.38 12.08 10.49
N TYR A 56 23.27 11.58 11.73
CA TYR A 56 23.14 12.44 12.93
C TYR A 56 24.32 13.40 13.16
N GLY A 57 25.53 13.03 12.73
CA GLY A 57 26.73 13.88 12.84
C GLY A 57 27.38 13.90 14.23
N ASP A 58 26.96 13.03 15.13
CA ASP A 58 27.56 12.77 16.44
C ASP A 58 28.96 12.13 16.33
N ILE A 59 29.16 11.29 15.32
CA ILE A 59 30.44 10.67 14.98
C ILE A 59 30.75 11.00 13.52
N VAL A 60 31.95 11.55 13.27
CA VAL A 60 32.37 12.02 11.93
C VAL A 60 33.79 11.51 11.62
N PRO A 61 34.04 10.97 10.41
CA PRO A 61 35.37 10.54 10.02
C PRO A 61 36.33 11.73 9.87
N SER A 62 37.46 11.64 10.55
CA SER A 62 38.53 12.62 10.49
C SER A 62 39.53 12.32 9.36
N THR A 63 39.69 11.04 9.02
CA THR A 63 40.62 10.53 8.02
C THR A 63 40.02 10.51 6.61
N TYR A 64 40.86 10.64 5.59
CA TYR A 64 40.44 10.49 4.20
C TYR A 64 39.87 9.10 3.91
N CYS A 65 40.43 8.05 4.52
CA CYS A 65 39.87 6.70 4.40
C CYS A 65 38.44 6.61 4.95
N GLY A 66 38.21 7.10 6.18
CA GLY A 66 36.88 7.06 6.81
C GLY A 66 35.82 7.82 5.98
N ARG A 67 36.21 8.92 5.34
CA ARG A 67 35.34 9.67 4.42
C ARG A 67 34.96 8.87 3.17
N MET A 68 35.90 8.14 2.58
CA MET A 68 35.61 7.25 1.43
C MET A 68 34.69 6.09 1.83
N LEU A 69 34.87 5.53 3.02
CA LEU A 69 33.98 4.50 3.57
C LEU A 69 32.56 5.04 3.80
N ALA A 70 32.40 6.28 4.24
CA ALA A 70 31.10 6.91 4.40
C ALA A 70 30.37 7.08 3.05
N ILE A 71 31.08 7.56 2.01
CA ILE A 71 30.53 7.74 0.66
C ILE A 71 30.08 6.39 0.07
N THR A 72 30.95 5.38 0.12
CA THR A 72 30.63 4.04 -0.40
C THR A 72 29.46 3.41 0.35
N THR A 73 29.40 3.56 1.67
CA THR A 73 28.28 3.12 2.50
C THR A 73 26.95 3.78 2.12
N GLY A 74 26.96 5.08 1.80
CA GLY A 74 25.77 5.77 1.32
C GLY A 74 25.27 5.23 -0.03
N ILE A 75 26.18 4.99 -0.99
CA ILE A 75 25.83 4.45 -2.32
C ILE A 75 25.23 3.04 -2.19
N VAL A 76 25.86 2.17 -1.40
CA VAL A 76 25.36 0.81 -1.17
C VAL A 76 24.02 0.85 -0.42
N GLY A 77 23.88 1.73 0.58
CA GLY A 77 22.64 1.93 1.32
C GLY A 77 21.45 2.31 0.43
N ALA A 78 21.67 3.22 -0.52
CA ALA A 78 20.67 3.59 -1.51
C ALA A 78 20.27 2.38 -2.40
N GLY A 79 21.26 1.62 -2.89
CA GLY A 79 21.02 0.43 -3.72
C GLY A 79 20.22 -0.67 -3.00
N VAL A 80 20.56 -0.96 -1.74
CA VAL A 80 19.83 -1.94 -0.93
C VAL A 80 18.41 -1.44 -0.64
N SER A 81 18.24 -0.15 -0.34
CA SER A 81 16.91 0.45 -0.13
C SER A 81 16.02 0.29 -1.37
N SER A 82 16.56 0.52 -2.57
CA SER A 82 15.84 0.28 -3.82
C SER A 82 15.47 -1.20 -4.01
N ALA A 83 16.39 -2.12 -3.73
CA ALA A 83 16.12 -3.56 -3.82
C ALA A 83 15.05 -4.01 -2.83
N LEU A 84 15.07 -3.50 -1.60
CA LEU A 84 14.06 -3.76 -0.57
C LEU A 84 12.66 -3.33 -1.03
N ILE A 85 12.53 -2.11 -1.56
CA ILE A 85 11.25 -1.59 -2.08
C ILE A 85 10.74 -2.48 -3.22
N ALA A 86 11.62 -2.89 -4.14
CA ALA A 86 11.25 -3.77 -5.25
C ALA A 86 10.73 -5.14 -4.76
N VAL A 87 11.39 -5.74 -3.77
CA VAL A 87 10.98 -7.03 -3.19
C VAL A 87 9.64 -6.90 -2.44
N ILE A 88 9.48 -5.85 -1.64
CA ILE A 88 8.23 -5.58 -0.91
C ILE A 88 7.09 -5.36 -1.91
N SER A 89 7.30 -4.57 -2.97
CA SER A 89 6.30 -4.34 -4.01
C SER A 89 5.81 -5.66 -4.63
N ARG A 90 6.73 -6.56 -5.00
CA ARG A 90 6.39 -7.89 -5.53
C ARG A 90 5.63 -8.78 -4.55
N LYS A 91 5.85 -8.61 -3.24
CA LYS A 91 5.12 -9.36 -2.20
C LYS A 91 3.74 -8.76 -1.90
N LEU A 92 3.56 -7.46 -2.12
CA LEU A 92 2.28 -6.76 -1.99
C LEU A 92 1.40 -6.92 -3.24
N GLU A 93 1.98 -7.25 -4.39
CA GLU A 93 1.23 -7.63 -5.57
C GLU A 93 0.42 -8.91 -5.28
N LEU A 94 -0.91 -8.78 -5.24
CA LEU A 94 -1.80 -9.91 -5.04
C LEU A 94 -1.54 -11.00 -6.09
N SER A 95 -1.52 -12.24 -5.63
CA SER A 95 -1.46 -13.39 -6.54
C SER A 95 -2.67 -13.37 -7.49
N ARG A 96 -2.52 -13.96 -8.68
CA ARG A 96 -3.61 -14.04 -9.67
C ARG A 96 -4.88 -14.65 -9.06
N ALA A 97 -4.74 -15.65 -8.19
CA ALA A 97 -5.85 -16.31 -7.51
C ALA A 97 -6.54 -15.37 -6.51
N GLU A 98 -5.77 -14.66 -5.68
CA GLU A 98 -6.31 -13.70 -4.70
C GLU A 98 -6.99 -12.53 -5.40
N LYS A 99 -6.40 -12.02 -6.49
CA LYS A 99 -6.99 -10.96 -7.32
C LYS A 99 -8.32 -11.41 -7.93
N HIS A 100 -8.40 -12.66 -8.40
CA HIS A 100 -9.65 -13.22 -8.93
C HIS A 100 -10.73 -13.30 -7.85
N VAL A 101 -10.39 -13.80 -6.65
CA VAL A 101 -11.33 -13.86 -5.52
C VAL A 101 -11.76 -12.46 -5.08
N ASN A 102 -10.84 -11.50 -5.01
CA ASN A 102 -11.16 -10.12 -4.65
C ASN A 102 -12.11 -9.47 -5.67
N ASN A 103 -11.90 -9.71 -6.96
CA ASN A 103 -12.79 -9.21 -8.00
C ASN A 103 -14.17 -9.86 -7.91
N PHE A 104 -14.22 -11.19 -7.74
CA PHE A 104 -15.47 -11.93 -7.56
C PHE A 104 -16.26 -11.44 -6.34
N MET A 105 -15.56 -11.20 -5.22
CA MET A 105 -16.18 -10.68 -4.00
C MET A 105 -16.73 -9.26 -4.20
N ALA A 106 -16.01 -8.40 -4.93
CA ALA A 106 -16.50 -7.06 -5.28
C ALA A 106 -17.78 -7.12 -6.14
N ASP A 107 -17.80 -7.99 -7.15
CA ASP A 107 -18.97 -8.17 -8.04
C ASP A 107 -20.18 -8.75 -7.31
N SER A 108 -19.96 -9.75 -6.45
CA SER A 108 -21.01 -10.34 -5.62
C SER A 108 -21.61 -9.30 -4.66
N LYS A 109 -20.77 -8.48 -4.00
CA LYS A 109 -21.22 -7.42 -3.10
C LYS A 109 -22.07 -6.38 -3.82
N LEU A 110 -21.65 -5.91 -5.00
CA LEU A 110 -22.42 -4.94 -5.78
C LEU A 110 -23.74 -5.50 -6.27
N THR A 111 -23.76 -6.77 -6.69
CA THR A 111 -24.99 -7.45 -7.11
C THR A 111 -26.01 -7.50 -5.98
N ASN A 112 -25.56 -7.83 -4.76
CA ASN A 112 -26.42 -7.85 -3.58
C ASN A 112 -26.88 -6.44 -3.18
N GLN A 113 -26.00 -5.44 -3.21
CA GLN A 113 -26.37 -4.04 -2.95
C GLN A 113 -27.42 -3.54 -3.95
N ARG A 114 -27.28 -3.88 -5.24
CA ARG A 114 -28.25 -3.51 -6.27
C ARG A 114 -29.63 -4.13 -6.00
N LYS A 115 -29.68 -5.42 -5.61
CA LYS A 115 -30.94 -6.09 -5.26
C LYS A 115 -31.60 -5.42 -4.05
N ASN A 116 -30.83 -5.10 -3.01
CA ASN A 116 -31.33 -4.43 -1.81
C ASN A 116 -31.83 -3.01 -2.11
N ALA A 117 -31.09 -2.24 -2.89
CA ALA A 117 -31.51 -0.90 -3.30
C ALA A 117 -32.77 -0.93 -4.18
N ALA A 118 -32.85 -1.88 -5.12
CA ALA A 118 -34.05 -2.08 -5.95
C ALA A 118 -35.27 -2.45 -5.08
N ALA A 119 -35.10 -3.34 -4.11
CA ALA A 119 -36.15 -3.70 -3.16
C ALA A 119 -36.62 -2.47 -2.37
N SER A 120 -35.70 -1.64 -1.87
CA SER A 120 -36.03 -0.39 -1.17
C SER A 120 -36.83 0.57 -2.06
N VAL A 121 -36.42 0.75 -3.32
CA VAL A 121 -37.15 1.60 -4.28
C VAL A 121 -38.59 1.11 -4.44
N LEU A 122 -38.78 -0.20 -4.72
CA LEU A 122 -40.11 -0.80 -4.88
C LEU A 122 -40.97 -0.69 -3.62
N GLN A 123 -40.39 -0.96 -2.45
CA GLN A 123 -41.09 -0.83 -1.17
C GLN A 123 -41.58 0.61 -0.96
N GLN A 124 -40.72 1.61 -1.15
CA GLN A 124 -41.12 3.00 -0.96
C GLN A 124 -42.14 3.46 -2.01
N THR A 125 -42.03 3.01 -3.28
CA THR A 125 -43.05 3.28 -4.30
C THR A 125 -44.42 2.73 -3.87
N TRP A 126 -44.46 1.50 -3.36
CA TRP A 126 -45.70 0.89 -2.89
C TRP A 126 -46.30 1.65 -1.69
N PHE A 127 -45.48 2.02 -0.70
CA PHE A 127 -45.95 2.82 0.44
C PHE A 127 -46.50 4.18 0.00
N ILE A 128 -45.83 4.87 -0.92
CA ILE A 128 -46.32 6.14 -1.48
C ILE A 128 -47.70 5.94 -2.11
N HIS A 129 -47.86 4.93 -2.96
CA HIS A 129 -49.14 4.64 -3.60
C HIS A 129 -50.25 4.33 -2.57
N LYS A 130 -49.94 3.54 -1.55
CA LYS A 130 -50.88 3.18 -0.48
C LYS A 130 -51.35 4.40 0.32
N TYR A 131 -50.44 5.26 0.76
CA TYR A 131 -50.78 6.44 1.56
C TYR A 131 -51.45 7.54 0.73
N GLN A 132 -51.14 7.64 -0.56
CA GLN A 132 -51.82 8.57 -1.47
C GLN A 132 -53.30 8.19 -1.71
N ARG A 133 -53.66 6.91 -1.54
CA ARG A 133 -55.03 6.41 -1.67
C ARG A 133 -55.81 6.43 -0.34
N SER A 134 -55.15 6.63 0.80
CA SER A 134 -55.78 6.66 2.12
C SER A 134 -56.34 8.06 2.40
N ALA A 135 -57.64 8.17 2.71
CA ALA A 135 -58.35 9.45 2.89
C ALA A 135 -58.13 10.13 4.26
N ASN A 136 -57.19 9.65 5.08
CA ASN A 136 -56.98 10.14 6.45
C ASN A 136 -55.98 11.32 6.51
N LYS A 137 -56.38 12.43 7.15
CA LYS A 137 -55.54 13.65 7.31
C LYS A 137 -54.17 13.42 7.97
N GLY A 138 -54.01 12.36 8.77
CA GLY A 138 -52.73 12.00 9.41
C GLY A 138 -51.71 11.31 8.48
N ASP A 139 -52.11 10.94 7.27
CA ASP A 139 -51.25 10.20 6.32
C ASP A 139 -50.37 11.13 5.47
N ASP A 140 -50.61 12.44 5.44
CA ASP A 140 -49.84 13.39 4.61
C ASP A 140 -48.38 13.56 5.11
N LEU A 141 -48.18 13.60 6.43
CA LEU A 141 -46.83 13.63 7.02
C LEU A 141 -46.07 12.32 6.73
N ARG A 142 -46.78 11.18 6.79
CA ARG A 142 -46.22 9.86 6.48
C ARG A 142 -45.90 9.71 4.99
N LEU A 143 -46.71 10.29 4.11
CA LEU A 143 -46.48 10.32 2.67
C LEU A 143 -45.19 11.08 2.34
N ARG A 144 -45.01 12.29 2.88
CA ARG A 144 -43.78 13.09 2.69
C ARG A 144 -42.52 12.35 3.16
N HIS A 145 -42.60 11.62 4.27
CA HIS A 145 -41.50 10.80 4.77
C HIS A 145 -41.11 9.67 3.79
N HIS A 146 -42.10 8.93 3.26
CA HIS A 146 -41.84 7.86 2.29
C HIS A 146 -41.37 8.41 0.94
N GLN A 147 -41.85 9.58 0.51
CA GLN A 147 -41.33 10.28 -0.67
C GLN A 147 -39.85 10.65 -0.51
N ARG A 148 -39.43 11.16 0.66
CA ARG A 148 -38.02 11.45 0.93
C ARG A 148 -37.17 10.17 0.93
N LYS A 149 -37.65 9.10 1.57
CA LYS A 149 -36.97 7.79 1.55
C LYS A 149 -36.87 7.21 0.13
N PHE A 150 -37.91 7.38 -0.69
CA PHE A 150 -37.90 6.95 -2.08
C PHE A 150 -36.85 7.69 -2.91
N LEU A 151 -36.74 9.01 -2.77
CA LEU A 151 -35.71 9.79 -3.44
C LEU A 151 -34.30 9.35 -3.03
N ASN A 152 -34.08 9.10 -1.73
CA ASN A 152 -32.81 8.55 -1.25
C ASN A 152 -32.52 7.17 -1.86
N ALA A 153 -33.50 6.27 -1.86
CA ALA A 153 -33.35 4.94 -2.45
C ALA A 153 -33.06 4.98 -3.97
N ILE A 154 -33.65 5.92 -4.71
CA ILE A 154 -33.33 6.16 -6.12
C ILE A 154 -31.89 6.64 -6.28
N ASN A 155 -31.46 7.60 -5.46
CA ASN A 155 -30.10 8.13 -5.53
C ASN A 155 -29.07 7.03 -5.24
N ASP A 156 -29.33 6.18 -4.24
CA ASP A 156 -28.49 5.03 -3.91
C ASP A 156 -28.46 4.00 -5.06
N PHE A 157 -29.62 3.69 -5.64
CA PHE A 157 -29.71 2.78 -6.78
C PHE A 157 -28.94 3.31 -8.00
N ARG A 158 -29.03 4.61 -8.30
CA ARG A 158 -28.26 5.25 -9.37
C ARG A 158 -26.76 5.19 -9.11
N ARG A 159 -26.34 5.44 -7.87
CA ARG A 159 -24.92 5.33 -7.46
C ARG A 159 -24.40 3.92 -7.67
N ILE A 160 -25.11 2.90 -7.17
CA ILE A 160 -24.72 1.49 -7.33
C ILE A 160 -24.65 1.09 -8.81
N LYS A 161 -25.61 1.55 -9.62
CA LYS A 161 -25.61 1.30 -11.07
C LYS A 161 -24.40 1.94 -11.76
N TRP A 162 -24.01 3.14 -11.34
CA TRP A 162 -22.82 3.82 -11.84
C TRP A 162 -21.55 3.05 -11.46
N ASP A 163 -21.44 2.61 -10.22
CA ASP A 163 -20.30 1.81 -9.73
C ASP A 163 -20.17 0.49 -10.51
N GLN A 164 -21.28 -0.17 -10.81
CA GLN A 164 -21.31 -1.38 -11.63
C GLN A 164 -20.77 -1.13 -13.05
N ARG A 165 -21.17 -0.04 -13.70
CA ARG A 165 -20.65 0.34 -15.03
C ARG A 165 -19.15 0.58 -14.99
N LYS A 166 -18.67 1.28 -13.97
CA LYS A 166 -17.24 1.56 -13.79
C LYS A 166 -16.41 0.29 -13.65
N LEU A 167 -16.91 -0.74 -12.97
CA LEU A 167 -16.23 -2.04 -12.90
C LEU A 167 -16.22 -2.75 -14.25
N GLN A 168 -17.34 -2.74 -14.98
CA GLN A 168 -17.44 -3.34 -16.29
C GLN A 168 -16.49 -2.66 -17.31
N GLU A 169 -16.41 -1.33 -17.28
CA GLU A 169 -15.48 -0.55 -18.11
C GLU A 169 -14.01 -0.89 -17.80
N ARG A 170 -13.66 -1.06 -16.52
CA ARG A 170 -12.32 -1.53 -16.11
C ARG A 170 -12.03 -2.95 -16.60
N GLY A 171 -13.03 -3.83 -16.60
CA GLY A 171 -12.89 -5.18 -17.15
C GLY A 171 -12.65 -5.17 -18.66
N ASN A 172 -13.44 -4.38 -19.40
CA ASN A 172 -13.31 -4.26 -20.84
C ASN A 172 -11.97 -3.63 -21.26
N SER A 173 -11.50 -2.60 -20.55
CA SER A 173 -10.20 -1.99 -20.86
C SER A 173 -9.04 -2.95 -20.65
N LEU A 174 -9.08 -3.80 -19.62
CA LEU A 174 -8.08 -4.86 -19.42
C LEU A 174 -8.08 -5.90 -20.56
N LEU A 175 -9.27 -6.25 -21.08
CA LEU A 175 -9.41 -7.18 -22.21
C LEU A 175 -8.87 -6.57 -23.52
N ASP A 176 -9.12 -5.29 -23.77
CA ASP A 176 -8.64 -4.61 -24.97
C ASP A 176 -7.10 -4.49 -24.98
N VAL A 177 -6.48 -4.18 -23.84
CA VAL A 177 -5.01 -4.22 -23.70
C VAL A 177 -4.46 -5.63 -24.01
N GLY A 178 -5.14 -6.67 -23.54
CA GLY A 178 -4.75 -8.07 -23.81
C GLY A 178 -4.91 -8.50 -25.27
N LYS A 179 -5.83 -7.87 -26.03
CA LYS A 179 -6.01 -8.14 -27.47
C LYS A 179 -4.95 -7.43 -28.31
N VAL A 180 -4.60 -6.19 -27.97
CA VAL A 180 -3.56 -5.44 -28.69
C VAL A 180 -2.20 -6.14 -28.58
N GLY A 181 -1.88 -6.71 -27.42
CA GLY A 181 -0.63 -7.46 -27.21
C GLY A 181 -0.54 -8.83 -27.90
N LYS A 182 -1.61 -9.33 -28.54
CA LYS A 182 -1.60 -10.59 -29.32
C LYS A 182 -1.46 -10.37 -30.83
N ASN A 183 -1.58 -9.13 -31.29
CA ASN A 183 -1.54 -8.76 -32.71
C ASN A 183 -0.16 -8.24 -33.15
N PHE A 184 0.85 -8.40 -32.30
CA PHE A 184 2.28 -8.20 -32.56
C PHE A 184 3.02 -9.47 -32.15
#